data_AF-A0A7Z9PZM6-F1
#
_entry.id   AF-A0A7Z9PZM6-F1
#
_cell.length_a   1.000
_cell.length_b   1.000
_cell.length_c   1.000
_cell.angle_alpha   90.00
_cell.angle_beta   90.00
_cell.angle_gamma   90.00
#
_symmetry.space_group_name_H-M   'P 1'
#
loop_
_entity.id
_entity.type
_entity.pdbx_description
1 polymer ?
#
loop_
_entity_poly.entity_id
_entity_poly.type
_entity_poly.pdbx_seq_one_letter_code
_entity_poly.pdbx_strand_id
1 'polypeptide(L)'
;MSKRTRNIAFFLAVALATALSVPFAQRGFADGADIVGTPLPRPMAPFTHESLVQHAKYLSERAYEAVTPTSERWASLTFDQHRAIRFKSDLSLPLSPNDSVTVQLLPPGRALNNPVRINLIEDGKVVPVPFDPAFFSLGEAAPENLSEVGGDYSGFRLHGSLNSPDTLDEFLVFQGASYFRAIAKGHVYGLSARGLAIDIGEESGEEFPIFTDFWLERNAETDQPITLYALMDSPGITGIYTFKTVPGATTDMDVSAVLFPRRDLTNFGLAPLTSMFLFDETNRHRFDDFRSGAHDSDGLAINNGAGEWLWRPLA
;
A
#
# COMPACT_ATOMS: atom_id res chain seq x y z
N MET A 1 -78.38 9.14 -8.67
CA MET A 1 -79.23 8.07 -9.23
C MET A 1 -78.36 6.97 -9.84
N SER A 2 -78.33 5.80 -9.19
CA SER A 2 -78.26 4.41 -9.74
C SER A 2 -77.29 4.10 -10.90
N LYS A 3 -76.13 3.47 -10.67
CA LYS A 3 -75.82 2.01 -10.51
C LYS A 3 -75.46 1.30 -11.84
N ARG A 4 -74.29 0.66 -11.86
CA ARG A 4 -74.01 -0.80 -12.05
C ARG A 4 -72.57 -1.00 -12.55
N THR A 5 -71.84 -2.09 -12.36
CA THR A 5 -71.61 -3.09 -11.30
C THR A 5 -70.28 -3.75 -11.72
N ARG A 6 -69.59 -4.34 -10.75
CA ARG A 6 -68.20 -4.77 -10.67
C ARG A 6 -68.02 -6.27 -11.01
N ASN A 7 -66.77 -6.69 -11.24
CA ASN A 7 -66.09 -7.96 -10.85
C ASN A 7 -65.56 -8.87 -11.98
N ILE A 8 -64.23 -9.09 -12.10
CA ILE A 8 -63.30 -10.08 -11.47
C ILE A 8 -63.29 -11.44 -12.18
N ALA A 9 -62.12 -11.92 -12.63
CA ALA A 9 -61.48 -13.18 -12.19
C ALA A 9 -60.24 -13.57 -13.03
N PHE A 10 -59.38 -14.35 -12.40
CA PHE A 10 -57.96 -14.67 -12.66
C PHE A 10 -57.80 -16.19 -12.98
N PHE A 11 -56.54 -16.62 -13.13
CA PHE A 11 -55.96 -17.99 -13.17
C PHE A 11 -55.77 -18.64 -14.56
N LEU A 12 -54.81 -19.53 -14.82
CA LEU A 12 -53.49 -19.99 -14.31
C LEU A 12 -53.30 -21.33 -15.07
N ALA A 13 -52.15 -21.60 -15.69
CA ALA A 13 -51.94 -22.89 -16.39
C ALA A 13 -50.68 -23.60 -15.90
N VAL A 14 -50.85 -24.87 -15.52
CA VAL A 14 -49.83 -25.79 -15.02
C VAL A 14 -49.99 -27.17 -15.71
N ALA A 15 -48.84 -27.70 -16.14
CA ALA A 15 -48.38 -29.11 -16.19
C ALA A 15 -48.66 -30.07 -17.38
N LEU A 16 -47.51 -30.63 -17.85
CA LEU A 16 -47.13 -32.03 -18.24
C LEU A 16 -47.86 -32.72 -19.42
N ALA A 17 -47.28 -33.62 -20.23
CA ALA A 17 -45.95 -34.23 -20.42
C ALA A 17 -45.97 -35.02 -21.76
N THR A 18 -44.82 -35.36 -22.36
CA THR A 18 -44.49 -36.70 -22.90
C THR A 18 -43.08 -36.74 -23.47
N ALA A 19 -42.34 -37.80 -23.15
CA ALA A 19 -41.00 -38.12 -23.63
C ALA A 19 -41.06 -39.14 -24.79
N LEU A 20 -40.10 -39.12 -25.71
CA LEU A 20 -39.57 -40.30 -26.41
C LEU A 20 -38.19 -39.97 -27.03
N SER A 21 -37.30 -40.96 -26.93
CA SER A 21 -35.84 -40.98 -27.05
C SER A 21 -35.28 -41.11 -28.47
N VAL A 22 -34.09 -40.55 -28.73
CA VAL A 22 -33.22 -40.83 -29.90
C VAL A 22 -31.74 -40.88 -29.44
N PRO A 23 -30.92 -41.83 -29.93
CA PRO A 23 -29.68 -42.25 -29.25
C PRO A 23 -28.47 -41.33 -29.49
N PHE A 24 -27.57 -41.39 -28.52
CA PHE A 24 -26.27 -40.73 -28.47
C PHE A 24 -25.35 -41.26 -29.57
N ALA A 25 -25.08 -40.42 -30.59
CA ALA A 25 -24.03 -40.65 -31.57
C ALA A 25 -22.87 -39.68 -31.28
N GLN A 26 -21.70 -40.24 -30.98
CA GLN A 26 -20.44 -39.51 -30.88
C GLN A 26 -20.16 -38.76 -32.18
N ARG A 27 -20.03 -37.44 -32.10
CA ARG A 27 -19.21 -36.64 -33.01
C ARG A 27 -18.44 -35.63 -32.18
N GLY A 28 -17.13 -35.76 -32.21
CA GLY A 28 -16.20 -34.87 -31.53
C GLY A 28 -16.37 -33.45 -32.04
N PHE A 29 -16.52 -32.53 -31.09
CA PHE A 29 -16.07 -31.17 -31.25
C PHE A 29 -14.83 -31.04 -30.36
N ALA A 30 -13.71 -30.84 -31.02
CA ALA A 30 -12.55 -30.23 -30.40
C ALA A 30 -12.97 -28.80 -30.07
N ASP A 31 -13.45 -28.58 -28.86
CA ASP A 31 -13.50 -27.24 -28.28
C ASP A 31 -12.22 -27.05 -27.49
N GLY A 32 -11.42 -26.10 -27.97
CA GLY A 32 -10.29 -25.57 -27.24
C GLY A 32 -10.77 -25.16 -25.87
N ALA A 33 -10.21 -25.80 -24.85
CA ALA A 33 -10.33 -25.29 -23.50
C ALA A 33 -9.74 -23.89 -23.53
N ASP A 34 -10.62 -22.89 -23.43
CA ASP A 34 -10.27 -21.59 -22.91
C ASP A 34 -9.55 -21.84 -21.59
N ILE A 35 -8.22 -21.72 -21.66
CA ILE A 35 -7.36 -21.52 -20.51
C ILE A 35 -7.73 -20.15 -19.94
N VAL A 36 -8.86 -20.12 -19.22
CA VAL A 36 -9.06 -19.17 -18.11
C VAL A 36 -7.93 -19.51 -17.15
N GLY A 37 -6.79 -18.86 -17.37
CA GLY A 37 -5.58 -19.08 -16.61
C GLY A 37 -5.92 -18.92 -15.14
N THR A 38 -5.77 -20.00 -14.40
CA THR A 38 -5.73 -19.97 -12.94
C THR A 38 -4.83 -18.77 -12.55
N PRO A 39 -5.30 -17.84 -11.70
CA PRO A 39 -4.41 -16.82 -11.17
C PRO A 39 -3.20 -17.53 -10.59
N LEU A 40 -1.98 -17.15 -10.99
CA LEU A 40 -0.83 -17.64 -10.26
C LEU A 40 -1.03 -17.20 -8.81
N PRO A 41 -1.10 -18.14 -7.84
CA PRO A 41 -1.12 -17.73 -6.44
C PRO A 41 0.14 -16.89 -6.19
N ARG A 42 -0.01 -15.80 -5.41
CA ARG A 42 1.15 -14.99 -4.99
C ARG A 42 2.24 -15.94 -4.47
N PRO A 43 3.53 -15.69 -4.74
CA PRO A 43 4.58 -16.62 -4.32
C PRO A 43 4.55 -16.83 -2.81
N MET A 44 4.16 -18.04 -2.37
CA MET A 44 4.08 -18.41 -0.96
C MET A 44 5.27 -19.27 -0.50
N ALA A 45 5.89 -20.06 -1.39
CA ALA A 45 7.15 -20.77 -1.12
C ALA A 45 7.72 -21.49 -2.37
N PRO A 46 9.04 -21.69 -2.47
CA PRO A 46 10.08 -20.99 -1.69
C PRO A 46 10.16 -19.51 -2.11
N PHE A 47 10.52 -18.63 -1.18
CA PHE A 47 10.74 -17.22 -1.51
C PHE A 47 11.97 -17.08 -2.39
N THR A 48 11.80 -16.44 -3.55
CA THR A 48 12.93 -15.91 -4.33
C THR A 48 12.57 -14.52 -4.82
N HIS A 49 13.54 -13.60 -4.84
CA HIS A 49 13.35 -12.28 -5.45
C HIS A 49 12.84 -12.40 -6.90
N GLU A 50 13.35 -13.38 -7.66
CA GLU A 50 12.90 -13.63 -9.03
C GLU A 50 11.42 -14.03 -9.11
N SER A 51 10.90 -14.80 -8.15
CA SER A 51 9.46 -15.12 -8.12
C SER A 51 8.58 -13.88 -8.00
N LEU A 52 9.04 -12.86 -7.26
CA LEU A 52 8.35 -11.58 -7.12
C LEU A 52 8.42 -10.77 -8.42
N VAL A 53 9.59 -10.74 -9.07
CA VAL A 53 9.78 -10.11 -10.39
C VAL A 53 8.84 -10.74 -11.43
N GLN A 54 8.79 -12.07 -11.50
CA GLN A 54 7.89 -12.78 -12.41
C GLN A 54 6.41 -12.52 -12.07
N HIS A 55 6.06 -12.40 -10.80
CA HIS A 55 4.70 -12.05 -10.39
C HIS A 55 4.32 -10.63 -10.84
N ALA A 56 5.19 -9.64 -10.67
CA ALA A 56 4.95 -8.28 -11.15
C ALA A 56 4.78 -8.24 -12.68
N LYS A 57 5.64 -8.96 -13.43
CA LYS A 57 5.50 -9.09 -14.89
C LYS A 57 4.18 -9.77 -15.30
N TYR A 58 3.82 -10.85 -14.62
CA TYR A 58 2.54 -11.52 -14.85
C TYR A 58 1.36 -10.56 -14.67
N LEU A 59 1.42 -9.70 -13.64
CA LEU A 59 0.39 -8.70 -13.42
C LEU A 59 0.37 -7.66 -14.55
N SER A 60 1.51 -7.18 -15.04
CA SER A 60 1.53 -6.15 -16.10
C SER A 60 0.90 -6.59 -17.43
N GLU A 61 0.81 -7.89 -17.68
CA GLU A 61 0.21 -8.46 -18.89
C GLU A 61 -1.33 -8.58 -18.80
N ARG A 62 -1.95 -8.05 -17.74
CA ARG A 62 -3.40 -8.13 -17.48
C ARG A 62 -4.03 -6.75 -17.34
N ALA A 63 -5.35 -6.69 -17.27
CA ALA A 63 -6.04 -5.48 -16.84
C ALA A 63 -5.73 -5.22 -15.36
N TYR A 64 -5.58 -3.94 -14.99
CA TYR A 64 -5.45 -3.56 -13.60
C TYR A 64 -6.76 -3.83 -12.85
N GLU A 65 -6.67 -4.49 -11.71
CA GLU A 65 -7.78 -4.72 -10.80
C GLU A 65 -7.64 -3.80 -9.59
N ALA A 66 -8.52 -2.80 -9.51
CA ALA A 66 -8.50 -1.84 -8.42
C ALA A 66 -8.73 -2.53 -7.08
N VAL A 67 -7.86 -2.25 -6.13
CA VAL A 67 -7.92 -2.86 -4.82
C VAL A 67 -9.07 -2.23 -4.03
N THR A 68 -10.07 -3.02 -3.68
CA THR A 68 -11.25 -2.55 -2.92
C THR A 68 -11.00 -2.75 -1.43
N PRO A 69 -11.29 -1.76 -0.56
CA PRO A 69 -11.20 -1.94 0.88
C PRO A 69 -12.06 -3.12 1.35
N THR A 70 -11.53 -3.98 2.21
CA THR A 70 -12.27 -5.16 2.69
C THR A 70 -13.39 -4.81 3.68
N SER A 71 -13.44 -3.59 4.20
CA SER A 71 -14.45 -3.16 5.16
C SER A 71 -14.80 -1.68 5.06
N GLU A 72 -16.05 -1.42 4.67
CA GLU A 72 -16.64 -0.09 4.67
C GLU A 72 -16.67 0.53 6.08
N ARG A 73 -16.74 -0.30 7.12
CA ARG A 73 -16.80 0.18 8.51
C ARG A 73 -15.52 0.90 8.92
N TRP A 74 -14.36 0.31 8.62
CA TRP A 74 -13.07 0.98 8.78
C TRP A 74 -12.96 2.22 7.90
N ALA A 75 -13.47 2.14 6.67
CA ALA A 75 -13.42 3.27 5.73
C ALA A 75 -14.24 4.49 6.20
N SER A 76 -15.36 4.25 6.89
CA SER A 76 -16.31 5.27 7.35
C SER A 76 -15.92 6.02 8.63
N LEU A 77 -14.78 5.68 9.25
CA LEU A 77 -14.35 6.29 10.50
C LEU A 77 -14.20 7.81 10.40
N THR A 78 -14.62 8.53 11.44
CA THR A 78 -14.32 9.96 11.56
C THR A 78 -12.83 10.18 11.82
N PHE A 79 -12.36 11.43 11.70
CA PHE A 79 -10.96 11.76 11.97
C PHE A 79 -10.58 11.41 13.42
N ASP A 80 -11.40 11.80 14.38
CA ASP A 80 -11.13 11.56 15.80
C ASP A 80 -11.17 10.08 16.14
N GLN A 81 -12.08 9.31 15.53
CA GLN A 81 -12.13 7.86 15.69
C GLN A 81 -10.87 7.18 15.15
N HIS A 82 -10.48 7.48 13.92
CA HIS A 82 -9.27 6.90 13.33
C HIS A 82 -8.01 7.32 14.11
N ARG A 83 -7.94 8.59 14.52
CA ARG A 83 -6.86 9.11 15.36
C ARG A 83 -6.84 8.50 16.76
N ALA A 84 -7.92 7.94 17.29
CA ALA A 84 -7.90 7.29 18.60
C ALA A 84 -7.24 5.90 18.56
N ILE A 85 -7.19 5.26 17.39
CA ILE A 85 -6.65 3.91 17.23
C ILE A 85 -5.13 3.91 17.43
N ARG A 86 -4.63 3.02 18.28
CA ARG A 86 -3.21 2.84 18.57
C ARG A 86 -2.81 1.38 18.42
N PHE A 87 -1.69 1.12 17.76
CA PHE A 87 -1.05 -0.19 17.84
C PHE A 87 -0.59 -0.45 19.29
N LYS A 88 -0.76 -1.69 19.76
CA LYS A 88 -0.32 -2.15 21.08
C LYS A 88 1.15 -2.54 20.98
N SER A 89 2.06 -1.70 21.48
CA SER A 89 3.50 -1.85 21.28
C SER A 89 4.08 -3.17 21.81
N ASP A 90 3.44 -3.82 22.79
CA ASP A 90 3.79 -5.15 23.29
C ASP A 90 3.55 -6.28 22.26
N LEU A 91 2.81 -6.01 21.19
CA LEU A 91 2.56 -6.91 20.08
C LEU A 91 3.42 -6.60 18.84
N SER A 92 4.47 -5.77 18.98
CA SER A 92 5.37 -5.44 17.87
C SER A 92 6.04 -6.70 17.33
N LEU A 93 6.12 -6.83 16.00
CA LEU A 93 6.68 -8.02 15.37
C LEU A 93 8.20 -7.86 15.27
N PRO A 94 9.01 -8.80 15.78
CA PRO A 94 10.46 -8.69 15.64
C PRO A 94 10.90 -8.94 14.19
N LEU A 95 11.79 -8.08 13.69
CA LEU A 95 12.54 -8.32 12.44
C LEU A 95 14.00 -8.71 12.68
N SER A 96 14.56 -8.36 13.83
CA SER A 96 15.96 -8.65 14.16
C SER A 96 16.05 -9.33 15.53
N PRO A 97 17.16 -10.04 15.82
CA PRO A 97 17.38 -10.64 17.14
C PRO A 97 17.29 -9.61 18.28
N ASN A 98 16.85 -10.08 19.46
CA ASN A 98 16.67 -9.27 20.67
C ASN A 98 15.73 -8.08 20.50
N ASP A 99 14.80 -8.14 19.53
CA ASP A 99 13.83 -7.09 19.20
C ASP A 99 14.50 -5.74 18.86
N SER A 100 15.76 -5.78 18.40
CA SER A 100 16.53 -4.58 18.02
C SER A 100 15.92 -3.79 16.88
N VAL A 101 15.15 -4.45 16.03
CA VAL A 101 14.25 -3.84 15.03
C VAL A 101 12.90 -4.53 15.13
N THR A 102 11.84 -3.73 15.21
CA THR A 102 10.46 -4.22 15.28
C THR A 102 9.54 -3.53 14.28
N VAL A 103 8.46 -4.22 13.90
CA VAL A 103 7.39 -3.70 13.04
C VAL A 103 6.15 -3.41 13.88
N GLN A 104 5.53 -2.27 13.63
CA GLN A 104 4.16 -2.00 14.04
C GLN A 104 3.29 -1.82 12.80
N LEU A 105 2.17 -2.52 12.78
CA LEU A 105 1.22 -2.51 11.67
C LEU A 105 0.30 -1.30 11.80
N LEU A 106 -0.17 -0.75 10.68
CA LEU A 106 -1.02 0.44 10.69
C LEU A 106 -2.47 0.04 10.37
N PRO A 107 -3.46 0.55 11.14
CA PRO A 107 -4.86 0.22 10.94
C PRO A 107 -5.39 0.86 9.65
N PRO A 108 -6.42 0.27 9.02
CA PRO A 108 -7.13 0.92 7.93
C PRO A 108 -7.97 2.10 8.46
N GLY A 109 -8.24 3.08 7.59
CA GLY A 109 -9.25 4.09 7.87
C GLY A 109 -9.27 5.29 6.94
N ARG A 110 -10.46 5.87 6.71
CA ARG A 110 -10.68 7.11 5.94
C ARG A 110 -10.11 7.10 4.52
N ALA A 111 -8.93 7.68 4.31
CA ALA A 111 -8.23 7.70 3.03
C ALA A 111 -7.17 6.59 2.93
N LEU A 112 -6.86 5.94 4.05
CA LEU A 112 -5.84 4.91 4.22
C LEU A 112 -6.52 3.53 4.22
N ASN A 113 -7.28 3.25 3.17
CA ASN A 113 -8.04 2.00 3.03
C ASN A 113 -7.58 1.14 1.85
N ASN A 114 -6.55 1.55 1.14
CA ASN A 114 -5.88 0.68 0.17
C ASN A 114 -5.21 -0.44 0.97
N PRO A 115 -5.62 -1.69 0.78
CA PRO A 115 -5.16 -2.76 1.65
C PRO A 115 -3.73 -3.16 1.28
N VAL A 116 -2.91 -3.27 2.31
CA VAL A 116 -1.51 -3.66 2.23
C VAL A 116 -1.35 -5.01 2.89
N ARG A 117 -0.95 -6.01 2.10
CA ARG A 117 -0.65 -7.35 2.62
C ARG A 117 0.76 -7.37 3.19
N ILE A 118 0.90 -7.87 4.41
CA ILE A 118 2.17 -7.97 5.10
C ILE A 118 2.58 -9.43 5.19
N ASN A 119 3.82 -9.72 4.81
CA ASN A 119 4.41 -11.04 4.89
C ASN A 119 5.78 -10.93 5.56
N LEU A 120 6.13 -11.90 6.39
CA LEU A 120 7.49 -12.06 6.90
C LEU A 120 8.22 -13.08 6.02
N ILE A 121 9.53 -12.91 5.87
CA ILE A 121 10.42 -13.94 5.32
C ILE A 121 11.23 -14.52 6.48
N GLU A 122 11.05 -15.81 6.73
CA GLU A 122 11.72 -16.57 7.79
C GLU A 122 12.32 -17.84 7.20
N ASP A 123 13.63 -18.00 7.31
CA ASP A 123 14.37 -19.15 6.74
C ASP A 123 14.03 -19.43 5.26
N GLY A 124 13.90 -18.36 4.46
CA GLY A 124 13.55 -18.44 3.03
C GLY A 124 12.09 -18.80 2.74
N LYS A 125 11.20 -18.77 3.74
CA LYS A 125 9.77 -19.04 3.60
C LYS A 125 8.94 -17.79 3.86
N VAL A 126 7.84 -17.66 3.14
CA VAL A 126 6.89 -16.56 3.34
C VAL A 126 5.88 -16.95 4.42
N VAL A 127 5.77 -16.11 5.45
CA VAL A 127 4.80 -16.24 6.55
C VAL A 127 3.83 -15.05 6.48
N PRO A 128 2.59 -15.24 6.02
CA PRO A 128 1.61 -14.17 5.97
C PRO A 128 1.27 -13.65 7.38
N VAL A 129 1.13 -12.33 7.51
CA VAL A 129 0.61 -11.67 8.71
C VAL A 129 -0.82 -11.21 8.38
N PRO A 130 -1.86 -12.00 8.70
CA PRO A 130 -3.24 -11.63 8.42
C PRO A 130 -3.66 -10.46 9.31
N PHE A 131 -4.60 -9.65 8.83
CA PHE A 131 -5.19 -8.59 9.63
C PHE A 131 -5.82 -9.15 10.91
N ASP A 132 -5.40 -8.61 12.05
CA ASP A 132 -5.98 -8.91 13.35
C ASP A 132 -6.28 -7.59 14.09
N PRO A 133 -7.56 -7.28 14.38
CA PRO A 133 -7.91 -6.09 15.15
C PRO A 133 -7.35 -6.12 16.59
N ALA A 134 -6.94 -7.29 17.10
CA ALA A 134 -6.33 -7.43 18.42
C ALA A 134 -4.98 -6.69 18.54
N PHE A 135 -4.28 -6.40 17.43
CA PHE A 135 -3.10 -5.55 17.41
C PHE A 135 -3.37 -4.10 17.87
N PHE A 136 -4.64 -3.68 17.89
CA PHE A 136 -5.00 -2.29 18.09
C PHE A 136 -5.83 -2.09 19.36
N SER A 137 -5.57 -0.98 20.05
CA SER A 137 -6.52 -0.34 20.96
C SER A 137 -7.33 0.66 20.16
N LEU A 138 -8.65 0.51 20.11
CA LEU A 138 -9.52 1.30 19.23
C LEU A 138 -9.91 2.66 19.82
N GLY A 139 -9.75 2.84 21.13
CA GLY A 139 -10.19 4.02 21.87
C GLY A 139 -11.71 4.06 22.13
N GLU A 140 -12.13 4.91 23.06
CA GLU A 140 -13.52 4.97 23.55
C GLU A 140 -14.53 5.42 22.47
N ALA A 141 -14.08 6.23 21.51
CA ALA A 141 -14.94 6.76 20.45
C ALA A 141 -15.17 5.76 19.30
N ALA A 142 -14.55 4.58 19.33
CA ALA A 142 -14.67 3.58 18.27
C ALA A 142 -16.13 3.14 18.09
N PRO A 143 -16.60 2.97 16.84
CA PRO A 143 -17.89 2.33 16.57
C PRO A 143 -17.99 0.97 17.27
N GLU A 144 -19.19 0.65 17.77
CA GLU A 144 -19.48 -0.64 18.41
C GLU A 144 -19.04 -1.81 17.52
N ASN A 145 -18.45 -2.86 18.07
CA ASN A 145 -18.07 -4.06 17.32
C ASN A 145 -17.11 -3.82 16.14
N LEU A 146 -16.38 -2.70 16.10
CA LEU A 146 -15.38 -2.46 15.04
C LEU A 146 -14.31 -3.57 15.03
N SER A 147 -13.93 -4.09 16.21
CA SER A 147 -12.99 -5.21 16.35
C SER A 147 -13.52 -6.56 15.88
N GLU A 148 -14.82 -6.69 15.61
CA GLU A 148 -15.41 -7.94 15.10
C GLU A 148 -15.37 -7.98 13.56
N VAL A 149 -15.05 -6.86 12.92
CA VAL A 149 -14.99 -6.74 11.47
C VAL A 149 -13.58 -7.02 10.99
N GLY A 150 -13.45 -7.90 10.00
CA GLY A 150 -12.20 -8.08 9.26
C GLY A 150 -11.74 -6.79 8.58
N GLY A 151 -10.53 -6.82 8.04
CA GLY A 151 -9.95 -5.66 7.40
C GLY A 151 -8.61 -6.02 6.79
N ASP A 152 -7.86 -4.99 6.46
CA ASP A 152 -6.49 -5.08 5.97
C ASP A 152 -5.66 -4.01 6.67
N TYR A 153 -4.35 -4.19 6.69
CA TYR A 153 -3.46 -3.12 7.11
C TYR A 153 -3.42 -2.01 6.05
N SER A 154 -3.16 -0.79 6.47
CA SER A 154 -2.91 0.35 5.57
C SER A 154 -1.43 0.58 5.28
N GLY A 155 -0.56 -0.16 5.96
CA GLY A 155 0.87 0.00 5.95
C GLY A 155 1.52 -0.51 7.23
N PHE A 156 2.77 -0.13 7.45
CA PHE A 156 3.54 -0.46 8.64
C PHE A 156 4.62 0.58 8.90
N ARG A 157 5.18 0.55 10.10
CA ARG A 157 6.32 1.36 10.51
C ARG A 157 7.35 0.51 11.25
N LEU A 158 8.62 0.86 11.10
CA LEU A 158 9.74 0.21 11.76
C LEU A 158 10.23 1.04 12.94
N HIS A 159 10.60 0.35 14.00
CA HIS A 159 11.24 0.92 15.17
C HIS A 159 12.59 0.28 15.43
N GLY A 160 13.55 1.07 15.90
CA GLY A 160 14.92 0.65 16.17
C GLY A 160 15.63 1.64 17.09
N SER A 161 16.74 1.25 17.71
CA SER A 161 17.52 2.14 18.58
C SER A 161 18.23 3.22 17.76
N LEU A 162 17.64 4.42 17.67
CA LEU A 162 18.18 5.52 16.87
C LEU A 162 18.75 6.64 17.75
N ASN A 163 17.99 7.07 18.75
CA ASN A 163 18.34 8.18 19.63
C ASN A 163 19.00 7.70 20.94
N SER A 164 18.57 6.54 21.46
CA SER A 164 19.07 5.92 22.69
C SER A 164 19.13 4.39 22.56
N PRO A 165 20.08 3.69 23.21
CA PRO A 165 20.10 2.23 23.24
C PRO A 165 18.84 1.59 23.85
N ASP A 166 18.24 2.24 24.85
CA ASP A 166 17.13 1.69 25.65
C ASP A 166 15.73 2.02 25.08
N THR A 167 15.64 2.61 23.89
CA THR A 167 14.37 3.03 23.29
C THR A 167 14.35 2.73 21.81
N LEU A 168 13.28 2.09 21.34
CA LEU A 168 13.05 1.87 19.92
C LEU A 168 12.26 3.06 19.36
N ASP A 169 12.94 3.91 18.62
CA ASP A 169 12.37 5.05 17.93
C ASP A 169 11.76 4.61 16.60
N GLU A 170 10.61 5.18 16.22
CA GLU A 170 10.09 5.02 14.87
C GLU A 170 11.03 5.72 13.88
N PHE A 171 11.53 5.00 12.87
CA PHE A 171 12.48 5.58 11.92
C PHE A 171 12.10 5.44 10.44
N LEU A 172 11.13 4.59 10.12
CA LEU A 172 10.69 4.34 8.74
C LEU A 172 9.20 3.96 8.73
N VAL A 173 8.42 4.58 7.86
CA VAL A 173 7.00 4.27 7.66
C VAL A 173 6.65 4.14 6.19
N PHE A 174 5.88 3.12 5.85
CA PHE A 174 5.24 2.92 4.55
C PHE A 174 3.73 3.00 4.75
N GLN A 175 3.07 3.99 4.15
CA GLN A 175 1.61 4.14 4.25
C GLN A 175 1.07 5.08 3.17
N GLY A 176 0.00 4.67 2.50
CA GLY A 176 -0.68 5.47 1.49
C GLY A 176 0.00 5.44 0.13
N ALA A 177 -0.71 4.96 -0.90
CA ALA A 177 -0.18 4.73 -2.24
C ALA A 177 1.20 4.05 -2.20
N SER A 178 2.22 4.62 -2.84
CA SER A 178 3.60 4.15 -2.81
C SER A 178 4.52 5.04 -1.96
N TYR A 179 3.96 5.78 -1.00
CA TYR A 179 4.71 6.71 -0.17
C TYR A 179 5.44 6.01 0.97
N PHE A 180 6.60 6.57 1.31
CA PHE A 180 7.33 6.22 2.52
C PHE A 180 8.12 7.42 3.06
N ARG A 181 8.41 7.39 4.35
CA ARG A 181 9.20 8.42 5.04
C ARG A 181 10.21 7.75 5.95
N ALA A 182 11.40 8.32 6.03
CA ALA A 182 12.43 7.90 6.98
C ALA A 182 12.92 9.11 7.78
N ILE A 183 13.42 8.86 8.99
CA ILE A 183 14.15 9.85 9.78
C ILE A 183 15.51 9.34 10.17
N ALA A 184 16.47 10.26 10.30
CA ALA A 184 17.77 10.00 10.89
C ALA A 184 17.79 10.39 12.37
N LYS A 185 18.89 10.07 13.07
CA LYS A 185 19.06 10.42 14.48
C LYS A 185 18.80 11.91 14.73
N GLY A 186 17.99 12.20 15.75
CA GLY A 186 17.62 13.57 16.13
C GLY A 186 16.67 14.29 15.18
N HIS A 187 16.13 13.63 14.15
CA HIS A 187 15.19 14.23 13.21
C HIS A 187 13.73 13.88 13.54
N VAL A 188 12.81 14.62 12.93
CA VAL A 188 11.38 14.33 12.89
C VAL A 188 10.93 14.19 11.44
N TYR A 189 9.77 13.58 11.18
CA TYR A 189 9.27 13.45 9.82
C TYR A 189 8.98 14.82 9.19
N GLY A 190 9.43 14.99 7.94
CA GLY A 190 9.04 16.10 7.05
C GLY A 190 8.63 15.53 5.69
N LEU A 191 9.53 15.64 4.71
CA LEU A 191 9.30 15.16 3.34
C LEU A 191 9.03 13.65 3.26
N SER A 192 8.43 13.24 2.14
CA SER A 192 8.20 11.84 1.78
C SER A 192 8.88 11.50 0.47
N ALA A 193 9.24 10.24 0.30
CA ALA A 193 9.55 9.66 -0.99
C ALA A 193 8.35 8.86 -1.50
N ARG A 194 8.33 8.55 -2.81
CA ARG A 194 7.39 7.59 -3.39
C ARG A 194 8.13 6.59 -4.27
N GLY A 195 7.50 5.44 -4.55
CA GLY A 195 8.04 4.47 -5.50
C GLY A 195 8.17 5.08 -6.90
N LEU A 196 7.07 5.67 -7.40
CA LEU A 196 7.02 6.23 -8.75
C LEU A 196 6.01 7.39 -8.82
N ALA A 197 6.28 8.34 -9.70
CA ALA A 197 5.36 9.40 -10.10
C ALA A 197 4.91 9.16 -11.54
N ILE A 198 3.61 9.26 -11.84
CA ILE A 198 3.07 9.10 -13.20
C ILE A 198 2.11 10.25 -13.48
N ASP A 199 2.28 10.90 -14.63
CA ASP A 199 1.38 11.95 -15.14
C ASP A 199 1.21 13.12 -14.14
N ILE A 200 2.27 13.43 -13.36
CA ILE A 200 2.27 14.57 -12.43
C ILE A 200 2.13 15.87 -13.24
N GLY A 201 1.13 16.67 -12.87
CA GLY A 201 0.87 17.98 -13.50
C GLY A 201 0.14 17.90 -14.84
N GLU A 202 -0.23 16.71 -15.31
CA GLU A 202 -1.00 16.52 -16.54
C GLU A 202 -2.49 16.86 -16.35
N GLU A 203 -3.13 17.35 -17.41
CA GLU A 203 -4.57 17.66 -17.41
C GLU A 203 -5.44 16.41 -17.19
N SER A 204 -4.94 15.23 -17.59
CA SER A 204 -5.62 13.94 -17.37
C SER A 204 -5.70 13.52 -15.90
N GLY A 205 -4.92 14.16 -15.04
CA GLY A 205 -4.76 13.80 -13.64
C GLY A 205 -3.58 12.87 -13.39
N GLU A 206 -3.02 12.99 -12.18
CA GLU A 206 -1.93 12.15 -11.70
C GLU A 206 -2.42 10.74 -11.40
N GLU A 207 -1.64 9.74 -11.83
CA GLU A 207 -1.82 8.35 -11.45
C GLU A 207 -0.96 8.06 -10.21
N PHE A 208 -1.54 7.41 -9.19
CA PHE A 208 -0.85 7.08 -7.93
C PHE A 208 -0.63 5.58 -7.80
N PRO A 209 0.56 5.05 -8.18
CA PRO A 209 0.89 3.66 -7.92
C PRO A 209 0.88 3.33 -6.43
N ILE A 210 0.44 2.12 -6.10
CA ILE A 210 0.21 1.66 -4.72
C ILE A 210 1.15 0.51 -4.41
N PHE A 211 1.78 0.52 -3.23
CA PHE A 211 2.41 -0.70 -2.71
C PHE A 211 1.35 -1.61 -2.10
N THR A 212 1.05 -2.75 -2.74
CA THR A 212 -0.05 -3.64 -2.35
C THR A 212 0.38 -4.78 -1.44
N ASP A 213 1.64 -5.17 -1.52
CA ASP A 213 2.21 -6.30 -0.78
C ASP A 213 3.63 -5.97 -0.34
N PHE A 214 3.95 -6.34 0.89
CA PHE A 214 5.31 -6.30 1.41
C PHE A 214 5.76 -7.67 1.90
N TRP A 215 7.05 -7.95 1.69
CA TRP A 215 7.77 -9.05 2.30
C TRP A 215 8.92 -8.48 3.12
N LEU A 216 8.84 -8.63 4.44
CA LEU A 216 9.79 -8.09 5.40
C LEU A 216 10.74 -9.23 5.82
N GLU A 217 12.02 -9.11 5.51
CA GLU A 217 13.00 -10.14 5.84
C GLU A 217 13.36 -10.09 7.33
N ARG A 218 13.26 -11.23 8.04
CA ARG A 218 13.84 -11.34 9.37
C ARG A 218 15.34 -11.53 9.26
N ASN A 219 16.08 -10.61 9.85
CA ASN A 219 17.53 -10.65 9.91
C ASN A 219 17.98 -11.78 10.84
N ALA A 220 19.06 -12.46 10.46
CA ALA A 220 19.70 -13.47 11.30
C ALA A 220 20.56 -12.84 12.40
N GLU A 221 21.01 -11.60 12.19
CA GLU A 221 21.91 -10.85 13.08
C GLU A 221 21.43 -9.39 13.23
N THR A 222 21.73 -8.77 14.38
CA THR A 222 21.24 -7.43 14.74
C THR A 222 21.72 -6.31 13.79
N ASP A 223 22.95 -6.39 13.30
CA ASP A 223 23.58 -5.29 12.53
C ASP A 223 23.40 -5.42 11.01
N GLN A 224 22.53 -6.33 10.55
CA GLN A 224 22.24 -6.49 9.13
C GLN A 224 21.32 -5.37 8.62
N PRO A 225 21.51 -4.87 7.38
CA PRO A 225 20.55 -3.97 6.76
C PRO A 225 19.16 -4.59 6.74
N ILE A 226 18.14 -3.78 7.03
CA ILE A 226 16.75 -4.23 6.99
C ILE A 226 16.35 -4.34 5.53
N THR A 227 16.01 -5.56 5.10
CA THR A 227 15.64 -5.85 3.71
C THR A 227 14.13 -6.02 3.59
N LEU A 228 13.51 -5.20 2.73
CA LEU A 228 12.08 -5.23 2.46
C LEU A 228 11.85 -5.33 0.95
N TYR A 229 10.86 -6.11 0.54
CA TYR A 229 10.39 -6.16 -0.85
C TYR A 229 8.97 -5.61 -0.92
N ALA A 230 8.67 -4.81 -1.95
CA ALA A 230 7.33 -4.25 -2.13
C ALA A 230 6.82 -4.40 -3.57
N LEU A 231 5.66 -5.02 -3.73
CA LEU A 231 4.95 -5.06 -5.01
C LEU A 231 4.20 -3.74 -5.18
N MET A 232 4.48 -3.06 -6.28
CA MET A 232 3.75 -1.87 -6.73
C MET A 232 2.80 -2.26 -7.85
N ASP A 233 1.55 -1.79 -7.79
CA ASP A 233 0.55 -1.99 -8.84
C ASP A 233 -0.31 -0.73 -9.05
N SER A 234 -0.76 -0.55 -10.28
CA SER A 234 -1.50 0.62 -10.77
C SER A 234 -2.09 0.36 -12.16
N PRO A 235 -3.00 1.22 -12.66
CA PRO A 235 -3.48 1.16 -14.04
C PRO A 235 -2.38 1.16 -15.10
N GLY A 236 -1.30 1.91 -14.90
CA GLY A 236 -0.25 2.15 -15.88
C GLY A 236 0.97 1.25 -15.73
N ILE A 237 1.24 0.72 -14.54
CA ILE A 237 2.49 0.00 -14.26
C ILE A 237 2.36 -1.02 -13.12
N THR A 238 3.20 -2.04 -13.17
CA THR A 238 3.54 -2.89 -12.00
C THR A 238 5.03 -2.83 -11.73
N GLY A 239 5.46 -3.21 -10.54
CA GLY A 239 6.88 -3.33 -10.28
C GLY A 239 7.19 -4.00 -8.96
N ILE A 240 8.43 -4.46 -8.80
CA ILE A 240 8.94 -4.95 -7.53
C ILE A 240 10.08 -4.05 -7.07
N TYR A 241 10.00 -3.62 -5.82
CA TYR A 241 11.02 -2.82 -5.17
C TYR A 241 11.75 -3.67 -4.15
N THR A 242 13.04 -3.44 -3.99
CA THR A 242 13.86 -3.93 -2.88
C THR A 242 14.43 -2.72 -2.16
N PHE A 243 14.14 -2.62 -0.87
CA PHE A 243 14.67 -1.60 0.02
C PHE A 243 15.66 -2.26 0.97
N LYS A 244 16.87 -1.70 1.07
CA LYS A 244 17.86 -2.08 2.10
C LYS A 244 18.18 -0.86 2.93
N THR A 245 17.74 -0.88 4.19
CA THR A 245 17.80 0.30 5.07
C THR A 245 18.77 0.08 6.21
N VAL A 246 19.61 1.09 6.46
CA VAL A 246 20.49 1.17 7.62
C VAL A 246 20.18 2.47 8.38
N PRO A 247 19.52 2.41 9.55
CA PRO A 247 19.25 3.60 10.36
C PRO A 247 20.50 4.07 11.10
N GLY A 248 20.63 5.39 11.32
CA GLY A 248 21.81 5.95 11.99
C GLY A 248 21.87 7.48 12.01
N ALA A 249 23.09 8.02 11.98
CA ALA A 249 23.31 9.47 11.86
C ALA A 249 22.69 10.05 10.58
N THR A 250 22.71 9.24 9.52
CA THR A 250 21.78 9.27 8.39
C THR A 250 21.00 7.96 8.41
N THR A 251 19.80 7.95 7.83
CA THR A 251 19.10 6.69 7.52
C THR A 251 19.27 6.45 6.04
N ASP A 252 20.22 5.59 5.72
CA ASP A 252 20.59 5.28 4.35
C ASP A 252 19.69 4.16 3.83
N MET A 253 19.11 4.37 2.65
CA MET A 253 18.20 3.42 2.02
C MET A 253 18.62 3.20 0.57
N ASP A 254 19.13 2.01 0.28
CA ASP A 254 19.34 1.55 -1.09
C ASP A 254 18.02 1.03 -1.64
N VAL A 255 17.61 1.56 -2.79
CA VAL A 255 16.34 1.23 -3.45
C VAL A 255 16.63 0.74 -4.86
N SER A 256 16.29 -0.52 -5.12
CA SER A 256 16.31 -1.12 -6.45
C SER A 256 14.87 -1.42 -6.90
N ALA A 257 14.57 -1.20 -8.18
CA ALA A 257 13.24 -1.46 -8.73
C ALA A 257 13.31 -2.15 -10.09
N VAL A 258 12.40 -3.10 -10.32
CA VAL A 258 12.11 -3.66 -11.66
C VAL A 258 10.68 -3.30 -12.01
N LEU A 259 10.50 -2.52 -13.07
CA LEU A 259 9.23 -1.92 -13.46
C LEU A 259 8.73 -2.51 -14.79
N PHE A 260 7.43 -2.80 -14.86
CA PHE A 260 6.74 -3.35 -16.02
C PHE A 260 5.53 -2.49 -16.39
N PRO A 261 5.67 -1.57 -17.36
CA PRO A 261 4.55 -0.76 -17.84
C PRO A 261 3.44 -1.64 -18.45
N ARG A 262 2.18 -1.36 -18.11
CA ARG A 262 0.97 -1.94 -18.73
C ARG A 262 0.59 -1.19 -20.02
N ARG A 263 1.02 0.07 -20.11
CA ARG A 263 0.83 0.99 -21.23
C ARG A 263 2.10 1.82 -21.43
N ASP A 264 2.17 2.54 -22.54
CA ASP A 264 3.21 3.55 -22.73
C ASP A 264 3.06 4.67 -21.68
N LEU A 265 4.17 5.01 -21.02
CA LEU A 265 4.27 6.07 -20.03
C LEU A 265 5.16 7.18 -20.57
N THR A 266 4.59 8.35 -20.85
CA THR A 266 5.30 9.49 -21.45
C THR A 266 5.72 10.54 -20.43
N ASN A 267 5.04 10.62 -19.28
CA ASN A 267 5.41 11.47 -18.15
C ASN A 267 5.50 10.60 -16.89
N PHE A 268 6.72 10.35 -16.43
CA PHE A 268 6.96 9.63 -15.18
C PHE A 268 8.22 10.14 -14.48
N GLY A 269 8.23 10.06 -13.16
CA GLY A 269 9.34 10.46 -12.31
C GLY A 269 9.90 9.28 -11.53
N LEU A 270 11.21 9.06 -11.64
CA LEU A 270 11.97 8.11 -10.84
C LEU A 270 12.47 8.78 -9.56
N ALA A 271 12.52 8.00 -8.47
CA ALA A 271 12.90 8.50 -7.13
C ALA A 271 12.21 9.81 -6.72
N PRO A 272 10.87 9.91 -6.86
CA PRO A 272 10.15 11.14 -6.56
C PRO A 272 10.21 11.48 -5.07
N LEU A 273 10.42 12.77 -4.79
CA LEU A 273 10.29 13.36 -3.46
C LEU A 273 9.08 14.29 -3.41
N THR A 274 8.40 14.33 -2.28
CA THR A 274 7.26 15.21 -2.01
C THR A 274 7.49 15.91 -0.69
N SER A 275 7.46 17.23 -0.72
CA SER A 275 7.69 18.07 0.44
C SER A 275 6.58 19.11 0.55
N MET A 276 6.66 19.96 1.57
CA MET A 276 5.75 21.06 1.80
C MET A 276 6.53 22.35 1.98
N PHE A 277 6.07 23.42 1.33
CA PHE A 277 6.58 24.77 1.54
C PHE A 277 5.40 25.74 1.63
N LEU A 278 5.33 26.51 2.71
CA LEU A 278 4.37 27.60 2.85
C LEU A 278 5.04 28.96 2.71
N PHE A 279 6.04 29.24 3.55
CA PHE A 279 6.78 30.51 3.53
C PHE A 279 8.14 30.41 4.20
N ASP A 280 9.02 31.34 3.84
CA ASP A 280 10.32 31.60 4.44
C ASP A 280 10.61 33.11 4.45
N GLU A 281 11.87 33.50 4.65
CA GLU A 281 12.31 34.90 4.63
C GLU A 281 12.05 35.61 3.29
N THR A 282 12.03 34.89 2.16
CA THR A 282 11.88 35.47 0.81
C THR A 282 10.47 36.03 0.57
N ASN A 283 9.45 35.44 1.21
CA ASN A 283 8.05 35.79 1.01
C ASN A 283 7.30 36.07 2.32
N ARG A 284 8.02 36.24 3.44
CA ARG A 284 7.50 36.45 4.80
C ARG A 284 6.46 37.56 4.90
N HIS A 285 6.56 38.61 4.09
CA HIS A 285 5.62 39.74 4.06
C HIS A 285 4.17 39.35 3.71
N ARG A 286 3.93 38.14 3.18
CA ARG A 286 2.60 37.63 2.83
C ARG A 286 1.89 36.92 3.99
N PHE A 287 2.58 36.69 5.10
CA PHE A 287 2.07 35.94 6.25
C PHE A 287 2.17 36.78 7.52
N ASP A 288 1.28 36.60 8.49
CA ASP A 288 1.38 37.21 9.82
C ASP A 288 1.49 36.07 10.85
N ASP A 289 2.70 35.58 11.03
CA ASP A 289 2.99 34.38 11.84
C ASP A 289 4.25 34.60 12.69
N PHE A 290 4.29 34.17 13.95
CA PHE A 290 5.47 34.39 14.79
C PHE A 290 6.72 33.63 14.32
N ARG A 291 6.56 32.60 13.48
CA ARG A 291 7.68 31.82 12.91
C ARG A 291 8.37 32.59 11.78
N SER A 292 9.67 32.34 11.60
CA SER A 292 10.46 32.88 10.48
C SER A 292 10.19 32.13 9.16
N GLY A 293 9.80 30.86 9.24
CA GLY A 293 9.43 30.02 8.11
C GLY A 293 8.55 28.84 8.54
N ALA A 294 7.86 28.26 7.57
CA ALA A 294 7.07 27.05 7.73
C ALA A 294 7.17 26.20 6.46
N HIS A 295 8.07 25.21 6.49
CA HIS A 295 8.34 24.31 5.36
C HIS A 295 9.08 23.06 5.85
N ASP A 296 8.92 21.96 5.10
CA ASP A 296 9.71 20.74 5.27
C ASP A 296 10.98 20.76 4.40
N SER A 297 11.01 21.62 3.37
CA SER A 297 12.18 21.89 2.51
C SER A 297 12.09 23.31 1.94
N ASP A 298 13.22 23.97 1.73
CA ASP A 298 13.32 25.35 1.24
C ASP A 298 13.93 25.46 -0.18
N GLY A 299 14.58 24.41 -0.66
CA GLY A 299 15.08 24.35 -2.02
C GLY A 299 15.42 22.95 -2.50
N LEU A 300 15.68 22.87 -3.80
CA LEU A 300 16.15 21.69 -4.50
C LEU A 300 17.65 21.87 -4.81
N ALA A 301 18.47 21.01 -4.21
CA ALA A 301 19.88 20.87 -4.55
C ALA A 301 20.04 19.82 -5.66
N ILE A 302 20.80 20.16 -6.71
CA ILE A 302 21.06 19.25 -7.84
C ILE A 302 22.57 19.21 -8.07
N ASN A 303 23.16 18.02 -7.98
CA ASN A 303 24.46 17.77 -8.57
C ASN A 303 24.23 17.33 -10.03
N ASN A 304 24.59 18.18 -11.00
CA ASN A 304 24.19 17.99 -12.39
C ASN A 304 25.00 16.92 -13.15
N GLY A 305 25.95 16.25 -12.48
CA GLY A 305 26.82 15.23 -13.09
C GLY A 305 27.98 15.79 -13.91
N ALA A 306 28.01 17.10 -14.19
CA ALA A 306 29.12 17.82 -14.82
C ALA A 306 30.07 18.49 -13.79
N GLY A 307 29.89 18.19 -12.50
CA GLY A 307 30.70 18.72 -11.40
C GLY A 307 30.18 20.03 -10.79
N GLU A 308 29.01 20.50 -11.20
CA GLU A 308 28.37 21.71 -10.67
C GLU A 308 27.19 21.35 -9.77
N TRP A 309 27.06 22.13 -8.68
CA TRP A 309 25.91 22.12 -7.80
C TRP A 309 24.99 23.30 -8.14
N LEU A 310 23.73 22.97 -8.45
CA LEU A 310 22.65 23.93 -8.63
C LEU A 310 21.79 23.97 -7.38
N TRP A 311 21.36 25.17 -6.99
CA TRP A 311 20.38 25.38 -5.93
C TRP A 311 19.17 26.11 -6.49
N ARG A 312 17.99 25.50 -6.37
CA ARG A 312 16.72 26.07 -6.79
C ARG A 312 15.82 26.28 -5.57
N PRO A 313 15.72 27.51 -5.03
CA PRO A 313 14.74 27.83 -4.00
C PRO A 313 13.32 27.46 -4.44
N LEU A 314 12.46 27.03 -3.52
CA LEU A 314 11.07 26.68 -3.83
C LEU A 314 10.17 27.90 -4.03
N ALA A 315 10.59 29.08 -3.55
CA ALA A 315 9.93 30.37 -3.74
C ALA A 315 10.89 31.45 -4.25
#